data_AF-A0A452S614-F1
#
_entry.id   AF-A0A452S614-F1
#
_cell.length_a   1.000
_cell.length_b   1.000
_cell.length_c   1.000
_cell.angle_alpha   90.00
_cell.angle_beta   90.00
_cell.angle_gamma   90.00
#
_symmetry.space_group_name_H-M   'P 1'
#
loop_
_entity.id
_entity.type
_entity.pdbx_description
1 polymer ?
#
loop_
_entity_poly.entity_id
_entity_poly.type
_entity_poly.pdbx_seq_one_letter_code
_entity_poly.pdbx_strand_id
1 'polypeptide(L)'
;LHPAPPRSAIGPAPPRPLLALLAALLAAPRALAEAPHLVLVDAARTVRPLRPFWRSTGFCPPLPHSQADQYDLSWDQHLNLAYVGAVPHGGIEQVRTHWLLELITAR
;
A
#
# COMPACT_ATOMS: atom_id res chain seq x y z
N LEU A 1 23.91 79.02 -8.56
CA LEU A 1 24.69 77.88 -8.04
C LEU A 1 23.71 76.84 -7.52
N HIS A 2 23.48 75.76 -8.28
CA HIS A 2 22.61 74.65 -7.87
C HIS A 2 23.41 73.35 -8.07
N PRO A 3 23.67 72.54 -7.03
CA PRO A 3 24.45 71.32 -7.18
C PRO A 3 23.57 70.17 -7.71
N ALA A 4 24.21 69.24 -8.43
CA ALA A 4 23.63 68.05 -9.05
C ALA A 4 23.27 66.96 -8.01
N PRO A 5 22.33 66.04 -8.33
CA PRO A 5 21.95 64.94 -7.43
C PRO A 5 23.03 63.82 -7.35
N PRO A 6 23.05 63.05 -6.25
CA PRO A 6 24.03 61.98 -6.06
C PRO A 6 23.75 60.78 -6.98
N ARG A 7 24.83 60.23 -7.54
CA ARG A 7 24.83 59.01 -8.35
C ARG A 7 24.33 57.82 -7.53
N SER A 8 23.37 57.10 -8.10
CA SER A 8 22.89 55.80 -7.63
C SER A 8 24.05 54.82 -7.47
N ALA A 9 24.30 54.36 -6.24
CA ALA A 9 25.27 53.33 -5.96
C ALA A 9 24.70 51.96 -6.40
N ILE A 10 25.05 51.55 -7.61
CA ILE A 10 24.93 50.16 -8.02
C ILE A 10 25.97 49.40 -7.18
N GLY A 11 25.50 48.68 -6.15
CA GLY A 11 26.35 47.78 -5.37
C GLY A 11 27.07 46.78 -6.29
N PRO A 12 28.28 46.33 -5.93
CA PRO A 12 29.08 45.48 -6.81
C PRO A 12 28.30 44.21 -7.15
N ALA A 13 28.21 43.91 -8.45
CA ALA A 13 27.64 42.65 -8.91
C ALA A 13 28.38 41.50 -8.22
N PRO A 14 27.67 40.49 -7.68
CA PRO A 14 28.31 39.37 -7.02
C PRO A 14 29.29 38.71 -8.00
N PRO A 15 30.48 38.31 -7.53
CA PRO A 15 31.49 37.78 -8.41
C PRO A 15 30.93 36.54 -9.11
N ARG A 16 30.96 36.53 -10.45
CA ARG A 16 30.53 35.43 -11.33
C ARG A 16 30.88 34.02 -10.84
N PRO A 17 32.05 33.74 -10.22
CA PRO A 17 32.33 32.40 -9.67
C PRO A 17 31.37 31.98 -8.56
N LEU A 18 30.89 32.90 -7.73
CA LEU A 18 29.95 32.61 -6.64
C LEU A 18 28.56 32.23 -7.18
N LEU A 19 28.11 32.92 -8.23
CA LEU A 19 26.87 32.57 -8.95
C LEU A 19 26.99 31.25 -9.70
N ALA A 20 28.12 30.98 -10.35
CA ALA A 20 28.39 29.71 -11.03
C ALA A 20 28.46 28.54 -10.04
N LEU A 21 29.09 28.75 -8.88
CA LEU A 21 29.14 27.77 -7.80
C LEU A 21 27.76 27.49 -7.21
N LEU A 22 26.95 28.53 -6.99
CA LEU A 22 25.57 28.37 -6.51
C LEU A 22 24.70 27.61 -7.53
N ALA A 23 24.82 27.95 -8.81
CA ALA A 23 24.13 27.24 -9.89
C ALA A 23 24.58 25.77 -9.97
N ALA A 24 25.87 25.48 -9.83
CA ALA A 24 26.40 24.12 -9.80
C ALA A 24 25.89 23.33 -8.58
N LEU A 25 25.80 23.96 -7.41
CA LEU A 25 25.27 23.34 -6.18
C LEU A 25 23.75 23.09 -6.23
N LEU A 26 23.00 23.94 -6.93
CA LEU A 26 21.55 23.78 -7.13
C LEU A 26 21.22 22.77 -8.25
N ALA A 27 22.09 22.66 -9.26
CA ALA A 27 21.96 21.69 -10.36
C ALA A 27 22.54 20.31 -10.03
N ALA A 28 23.26 20.18 -8.90
CA ALA A 28 23.73 18.89 -8.43
C ALA A 28 22.53 17.98 -8.15
N PRO A 29 22.48 16.75 -8.72
CA PRO A 29 21.40 15.82 -8.48
C PRO A 29 21.35 15.52 -6.98
N ARG A 30 20.30 15.98 -6.32
CA ARG A 30 19.95 15.55 -4.97
C ARG A 30 19.41 14.13 -5.07
N ALA A 31 20.30 13.17 -5.23
CA ALA A 31 19.96 11.79 -4.94
C ALA A 31 19.61 11.76 -3.44
N LEU A 32 18.32 11.73 -3.11
CA LEU A 32 17.87 11.35 -1.79
C LEU A 32 18.20 9.86 -1.67
N ALA A 33 19.43 9.55 -1.30
CA ALA A 33 19.86 8.18 -1.07
C ALA A 33 19.12 7.70 0.17
N GLU A 34 18.03 6.97 -0.04
CA GLU A 34 17.36 6.29 1.05
C GLU A 34 18.30 5.22 1.59
N ALA A 35 18.67 5.31 2.86
CA ALA A 35 19.54 4.31 3.47
C ALA A 35 18.82 2.96 3.46
N PRO A 36 19.50 1.85 3.09
CA PRO A 36 18.88 0.54 3.08
C PRO A 36 18.48 0.15 4.51
N HIS A 37 17.30 -0.45 4.65
CA HIS A 37 16.86 -1.02 5.92
C HIS A 37 17.53 -2.39 6.11
N LEU A 38 18.27 -2.56 7.21
CA LEU A 38 18.85 -3.84 7.60
C LEU A 38 17.84 -4.62 8.47
N VAL A 39 17.43 -5.81 8.00
CA VAL A 39 16.54 -6.73 8.74
C VAL A 39 17.33 -7.98 9.11
N LEU A 40 17.61 -8.15 10.41
CA LEU A 40 18.32 -9.32 10.94
C LEU A 40 17.34 -10.30 11.60
N VAL A 41 17.44 -11.58 11.26
CA VAL A 41 16.57 -12.65 11.79
C VAL A 41 17.44 -13.77 12.36
N ASP A 42 17.30 -14.04 13.66
CA ASP A 42 17.95 -15.17 14.33
C ASP A 42 16.97 -16.34 14.48
N ALA A 43 17.14 -17.36 13.63
CA ALA A 43 16.28 -18.55 13.61
C ALA A 43 16.57 -19.54 14.76
N ALA A 44 17.70 -19.41 15.46
CA ALA A 44 18.01 -20.26 16.62
C ALA A 44 17.28 -19.80 17.89
N ARG A 45 16.79 -18.55 17.90
CA ARG A 45 16.12 -17.95 19.07
C ARG A 45 14.61 -17.91 18.91
N THR A 46 13.93 -18.91 19.47
CA THR A 46 12.46 -18.89 19.58
C THR A 46 12.01 -17.94 20.71
N VAL A 47 11.12 -16.99 20.41
CA VAL A 47 10.63 -16.00 21.39
C VAL A 47 9.30 -16.41 22.01
N ARG A 48 8.32 -16.80 21.20
CA ARG A 48 6.97 -17.26 21.62
C ARG A 48 6.23 -17.93 20.46
N PRO A 49 5.14 -18.67 20.73
CA PRO A 49 4.27 -19.17 19.67
C PRO A 49 3.65 -18.05 18.83
N LEU A 50 3.52 -18.27 17.53
CA LEU A 50 2.75 -17.44 16.60
C LEU A 50 1.55 -18.25 16.09
N ARG A 51 0.33 -17.83 16.45
CA ARG A 51 -0.88 -18.48 15.96
C ARG A 51 -1.35 -17.82 14.65
N PRO A 52 -1.80 -18.60 13.65
CA PRO A 52 -2.32 -18.06 12.40
C PRO A 52 -3.77 -17.56 12.57
N PHE A 53 -3.93 -16.39 13.18
CA PHE A 53 -5.24 -15.82 13.51
C PHE A 53 -6.01 -15.22 12.31
N TRP A 54 -5.42 -15.23 11.12
CA TRP A 54 -5.91 -14.56 9.91
C TRP A 54 -6.60 -15.51 8.90
N ARG A 55 -6.77 -16.79 9.23
CA ARG A 55 -7.24 -17.86 8.31
C ARG A 55 -8.74 -17.81 7.99
N SER A 56 -9.31 -16.63 7.78
CA SER A 56 -10.72 -16.47 7.43
C SER A 56 -10.90 -15.53 6.25
N THR A 57 -11.89 -15.83 5.42
CA THR A 57 -12.43 -14.95 4.37
C THR A 57 -13.95 -14.86 4.49
N GLY A 58 -14.62 -14.17 3.57
CA GLY A 58 -16.08 -14.11 3.50
C GLY A 58 -16.58 -13.39 2.26
N PHE A 59 -17.86 -13.59 1.95
CA PHE A 59 -18.53 -12.93 0.84
C PHE A 59 -20.02 -12.69 1.16
N CYS A 60 -20.69 -11.93 0.30
CA CYS A 60 -22.12 -11.71 0.33
C CYS A 60 -22.67 -11.97 -1.08
N PRO A 61 -23.64 -12.88 -1.26
CA PRO A 61 -24.28 -13.07 -2.55
C PRO A 61 -24.95 -11.76 -3.02
N PRO A 62 -25.01 -11.50 -4.34
CA PRO A 62 -25.62 -10.30 -4.88
C PRO A 62 -27.13 -10.25 -4.62
N LEU A 63 -27.76 -9.11 -4.95
CA LEU A 63 -29.21 -9.01 -4.97
C LEU A 63 -29.80 -9.76 -6.18
N PRO A 64 -31.03 -10.30 -6.08
CA PRO A 64 -31.84 -10.39 -4.85
C PRO A 64 -31.37 -11.53 -3.94
N HIS A 65 -31.31 -11.29 -2.62
CA HIS A 65 -30.80 -12.29 -1.67
C HIS A 65 -31.63 -13.58 -1.58
N SER A 66 -32.91 -13.54 -1.98
CA SER A 66 -33.75 -14.73 -2.10
C SER A 66 -33.35 -15.68 -3.24
N GLN A 67 -32.41 -15.27 -4.10
CA GLN A 67 -31.80 -16.08 -5.15
C GLN A 67 -30.30 -16.29 -4.90
N ALA A 68 -29.87 -16.25 -3.64
CA ALA A 68 -28.48 -16.49 -3.26
C ALA A 68 -27.97 -17.85 -3.73
N ASP A 69 -28.84 -18.85 -3.88
CA ASP A 69 -28.52 -20.19 -4.38
C ASP A 69 -27.90 -20.15 -5.79
N GLN A 70 -28.36 -19.25 -6.66
CA GLN A 70 -27.82 -19.10 -8.01
C GLN A 70 -26.37 -18.64 -8.00
N TYR A 71 -25.95 -17.89 -6.98
CA TYR A 71 -24.56 -17.46 -6.82
C TYR A 71 -23.76 -18.50 -6.02
N ASP A 72 -24.23 -18.86 -4.82
CA ASP A 72 -23.52 -19.73 -3.87
C ASP A 72 -23.25 -21.12 -4.43
N LEU A 73 -24.16 -21.66 -5.25
CA LEU A 73 -24.07 -22.99 -5.86
C LEU A 73 -23.64 -22.94 -7.34
N SER A 74 -23.27 -21.76 -7.84
CA SER A 74 -22.76 -21.60 -9.21
C SER A 74 -21.45 -22.35 -9.42
N TRP A 75 -21.16 -22.68 -10.68
CA TRP A 75 -19.85 -23.21 -11.05
C TRP A 75 -18.70 -22.25 -10.72
N ASP A 76 -18.94 -20.94 -10.83
CA ASP A 76 -17.99 -19.90 -10.44
C ASP A 76 -17.64 -20.00 -8.95
N GLN A 77 -18.63 -20.21 -8.08
CA GLN A 77 -18.36 -20.40 -6.65
C GLN A 77 -17.70 -21.74 -6.33
N HIS A 78 -18.02 -22.81 -7.05
CA HIS A 78 -17.29 -24.07 -6.90
C HIS A 78 -15.80 -23.90 -7.21
N LEU A 79 -15.46 -23.23 -8.32
CA LEU A 79 -14.07 -22.92 -8.65
C LEU A 79 -13.45 -21.99 -7.60
N ASN A 80 -14.13 -20.91 -7.22
CA ASN A 80 -13.64 -19.98 -6.21
C ASN A 80 -13.31 -20.68 -4.88
N LEU A 81 -14.19 -21.55 -4.40
CA LEU A 81 -13.96 -22.33 -3.17
C LEU A 81 -12.86 -23.38 -3.33
N ALA A 82 -12.66 -23.93 -4.52
CA ALA A 82 -11.49 -24.76 -4.80
C ALA A 82 -10.18 -23.96 -4.68
N TYR A 83 -10.13 -22.72 -5.17
CA TYR A 83 -8.98 -21.83 -4.99
C TYR A 83 -8.75 -21.45 -3.53
N VAL A 84 -9.83 -21.11 -2.80
CA VAL A 84 -9.75 -20.83 -1.35
C VAL A 84 -9.22 -22.03 -0.58
N GLY A 85 -9.72 -23.24 -0.88
CA GLY A 85 -9.29 -24.49 -0.24
C GLY A 85 -7.90 -24.97 -0.67
N ALA A 86 -7.39 -24.51 -1.82
CA ALA A 86 -6.06 -24.87 -2.31
C ALA A 86 -4.92 -24.15 -1.55
N VAL A 87 -5.23 -23.17 -0.70
CA VAL A 87 -4.21 -22.49 0.11
C VAL A 87 -3.54 -23.52 1.05
N PRO A 88 -2.21 -23.70 0.96
CA PRO A 88 -1.52 -24.79 1.65
C PRO A 88 -1.60 -24.66 3.17
N HIS A 89 -1.46 -25.80 3.84
CA HIS A 89 -1.47 -25.91 5.30
C HIS A 89 -2.67 -25.20 5.93
N GLY A 90 -3.86 -25.28 5.33
CA GLY A 90 -5.07 -24.62 5.82
C GLY A 90 -4.92 -23.11 5.93
N GLY A 91 -4.20 -22.44 5.02
CA GLY A 91 -4.00 -20.97 5.12
C GLY A 91 -5.30 -20.16 5.11
N ILE A 92 -6.42 -20.77 4.69
CA ILE A 92 -7.79 -20.31 4.94
C ILE A 92 -8.58 -21.50 5.51
N GLU A 93 -9.29 -21.30 6.62
CA GLU A 93 -10.07 -22.35 7.32
C GLU A 93 -11.57 -22.00 7.42
N GLN A 94 -11.94 -20.72 7.35
CA GLN A 94 -13.33 -20.27 7.45
C GLN A 94 -13.72 -19.40 6.25
N VAL A 95 -14.93 -19.64 5.73
CA VAL A 95 -15.63 -18.73 4.82
C VAL A 95 -16.90 -18.23 5.50
N ARG A 96 -16.94 -16.94 5.84
CA ARG A 96 -18.13 -16.30 6.42
C ARG A 96 -19.09 -15.89 5.30
N THR A 97 -20.15 -16.65 5.13
CA THR A 97 -21.16 -16.44 4.08
C THR A 97 -22.39 -15.74 4.64
N HIS A 98 -22.80 -14.62 4.03
CA HIS A 98 -24.04 -13.93 4.39
C HIS A 98 -25.27 -14.62 3.80
N TRP A 99 -26.45 -14.40 4.39
CA TRP A 99 -27.74 -14.88 3.89
C TRP A 99 -27.90 -16.40 3.75
N LEU A 100 -27.10 -17.19 4.47
CA LEU A 100 -27.18 -18.66 4.45
C LEU A 100 -28.59 -19.22 4.72
N LEU A 101 -29.42 -18.53 5.51
CA LEU A 101 -30.79 -18.98 5.80
C LEU A 101 -31.77 -18.79 4.62
N GLU A 102 -31.45 -17.96 3.63
CA GLU A 102 -32.25 -17.83 2.39
C GLU A 102 -32.15 -19.09 1.51
N LEU A 103 -31.15 -19.95 1.75
CA LEU A 103 -31.00 -21.25 1.07
C LEU A 103 -31.90 -22.35 1.66
N ILE A 104 -32.49 -22.11 2.84
CA ILE A 104 -33.29 -23.10 3.56
C ILE A 104 -34.75 -22.99 3.11
N THR A 105 -35.34 -24.11 2.69
CA THR A 105 -36.78 -24.21 2.44
C THR A 105 -37.44 -25.04 3.53
N ALA A 106 -38.50 -24.52 4.15
CA ALA A 106 -39.36 -25.32 5.02
C ALA A 106 -40.30 -26.15 4.15
N ARG A 107 -40.34 -27.47 4.40
CA ARG A 107 -41.29 -28.40 3.77
C ARG A 107 -42.34 -28.84 4.78
#